data_AF-A0A0R3MC14-F1
#
_entry.id   AF-A0A0R3MC14-F1
#
_cell.length_a   1.000
_cell.length_b   1.000
_cell.length_c   1.000
_cell.angle_alpha   90.00
_cell.angle_beta   90.00
_cell.angle_gamma   90.00
#
_symmetry.space_group_name_H-M   'P 1'
#
loop_
_entity.id
_entity.type
_entity.pdbx_description
1 polymer ?
#
loop_
_entity_poly.entity_id
_entity_poly.type
_entity_poly.pdbx_seq_one_letter_code
_entity_poly.pdbx_strand_id
1 'polypeptide(L)'
;MRWAALLLLAVASITPRSAAAADYHREELRIPMEAAGPRVLEAMLLRPSGTRRYPLALISHGTPREGMARAPMSPYGSYRQALEFARRGFAVLVFMRRGYGDSGGQYAESSGPCERRDYMRAARESASDLRAAIEAMRSRADVSTNGMIAVGVSAGGFASPALTADPPPGLVAAINFAGGRGSRASNEVCDEDALVRAFATLGRTSRIPTLWIYAQNDRFFGPELVRRMYAGFTGAGGRAQFVDFPPHGEDGHFLFSRGIPLWTSTVDGFLRDQNLGTRDIAAMPAPSSIPPPSQLRDKGRAGFADYLSASPHRAFAVSPKGAFAFRSARRSAREAAEAALAACAEYAPDCALYAVDDHLTETANAGSR
;
A
#
# COMPACT_ATOMS: atom_id res chain seq x y z
N MET A 1 56.54 43.62 -33.95
CA MET A 1 55.37 42.82 -34.39
C MET A 1 54.94 41.97 -33.21
N ARG A 2 53.77 42.26 -32.62
CA ARG A 2 53.23 41.60 -31.42
C ARG A 2 52.46 40.35 -31.83
N TRP A 3 52.77 39.20 -31.25
CA TRP A 3 52.00 37.96 -31.39
C TRP A 3 51.05 37.84 -30.20
N ALA A 4 49.75 37.75 -30.47
CA ALA A 4 48.71 37.45 -29.49
C ALA A 4 48.30 35.98 -29.65
N ALA A 5 48.44 35.19 -28.60
CA ALA A 5 47.93 33.82 -28.53
C ALA A 5 46.55 33.83 -27.83
N LEU A 6 45.50 33.43 -28.54
CA LEU A 6 44.18 33.20 -27.97
C LEU A 6 44.15 31.84 -27.25
N LEU A 7 43.82 31.84 -25.96
CA LEU A 7 43.40 30.66 -25.22
C LEU A 7 41.89 30.43 -25.46
N LEU A 8 41.55 29.29 -26.07
CA LEU A 8 40.19 28.78 -26.16
C LEU A 8 39.85 28.00 -24.87
N LEU A 9 38.97 28.56 -24.04
CA LEU A 9 38.32 27.83 -22.95
C LEU A 9 37.27 26.88 -23.52
N ALA A 10 37.49 25.58 -23.37
CA ALA A 10 36.47 24.56 -23.64
C ALA A 10 35.44 24.55 -22.50
N VAL A 11 34.23 25.04 -22.78
CA VAL A 11 33.08 24.92 -21.87
C VAL A 11 32.53 23.51 -22.02
N ALA A 12 32.69 22.68 -20.98
CA ALA A 12 32.10 21.35 -20.92
C ALA A 12 30.59 21.48 -20.65
N SER A 13 29.78 21.24 -21.69
CA SER A 13 28.32 21.22 -21.61
C SER A 13 27.87 19.98 -20.84
N ILE A 14 27.43 20.15 -19.59
CA ILE A 14 26.74 19.10 -18.83
C ILE A 14 25.31 19.03 -19.36
N THR A 15 25.04 18.10 -20.28
CA THR A 15 23.67 17.80 -20.69
C THR A 15 22.98 16.99 -19.58
N PRO A 16 21.85 17.43 -19.01
CA PRO A 16 21.11 16.63 -18.06
C PRO A 16 20.62 15.35 -18.75
N ARG A 17 21.05 14.20 -18.25
CA ARG A 17 20.52 12.90 -18.64
C ARG A 17 19.07 12.85 -18.19
N SER A 18 18.12 12.90 -19.14
CA SER A 18 16.72 12.58 -18.86
C SER A 18 16.68 11.25 -18.11
N ALA A 19 16.19 11.27 -16.88
CA ALA A 19 15.91 10.05 -16.14
C ALA A 19 14.82 9.31 -16.92
N ALA A 20 15.20 8.30 -17.70
CA ALA A 20 14.24 7.35 -18.24
C ALA A 20 13.36 6.87 -17.07
N ALA A 21 12.05 6.83 -17.27
CA ALA A 21 11.15 6.30 -16.26
C ALA A 21 11.68 4.94 -15.81
N ALA A 22 11.83 4.74 -14.50
CA ALA A 22 12.22 3.44 -14.01
C ALA A 22 11.06 2.49 -14.31
N ASP A 23 11.30 1.46 -15.11
CA ASP A 23 10.34 0.37 -15.22
C ASP A 23 10.25 -0.33 -13.87
N TYR A 24 9.06 -0.81 -13.50
CA TYR A 24 8.86 -1.60 -12.29
C TYR A 24 8.39 -2.98 -12.69
N HIS A 25 9.07 -4.01 -12.20
CA HIS A 25 8.67 -5.39 -12.41
C HIS A 25 7.66 -5.79 -11.33
N ARG A 26 6.50 -6.28 -11.79
CA ARG A 26 5.43 -6.81 -10.95
C ARG A 26 5.35 -8.32 -11.16
N GLU A 27 5.33 -9.07 -10.07
CA GLU A 27 5.25 -10.53 -10.06
C GLU A 27 4.16 -10.98 -9.10
N GLU A 28 3.28 -11.87 -9.56
CA GLU A 28 2.32 -12.56 -8.70
C GLU A 28 3.01 -13.73 -7.99
N LEU A 29 2.77 -13.85 -6.69
CA LEU A 29 3.39 -14.85 -5.86
C LEU A 29 2.35 -15.62 -5.05
N ARG A 30 2.67 -16.89 -4.81
CA ARG A 30 1.98 -17.77 -3.87
C ARG A 30 2.98 -18.18 -2.81
N ILE A 31 2.74 -17.77 -1.56
CA ILE A 31 3.69 -17.93 -0.45
C ILE A 31 3.25 -19.11 0.42
N PRO A 32 3.99 -20.23 0.42
CA PRO A 32 3.68 -21.38 1.27
C PRO A 32 3.61 -20.99 2.75
N MET A 33 2.52 -21.39 3.39
CA MET A 33 2.34 -21.27 4.83
C MET A 33 1.44 -22.42 5.28
N GLU A 34 1.88 -23.22 6.25
CA GLU A 34 1.11 -24.38 6.72
C GLU A 34 -0.32 -24.00 7.15
N ALA A 35 -0.46 -22.91 7.92
CA ALA A 35 -1.77 -22.43 8.37
C ALA A 35 -2.69 -21.93 7.24
N ALA A 36 -2.15 -21.65 6.05
CA ALA A 36 -2.94 -21.33 4.86
C ALA A 36 -3.35 -22.59 4.07
N GLY A 37 -2.77 -23.75 4.38
CA GLY A 37 -3.04 -25.00 3.69
C GLY A 37 -2.63 -24.95 2.21
N PRO A 38 -3.23 -25.79 1.34
CA PRO A 38 -2.80 -25.93 -0.06
C PRO A 38 -3.05 -24.68 -0.90
N ARG A 39 -3.95 -23.79 -0.45
CA ARG A 39 -4.16 -22.50 -1.11
C ARG A 39 -3.05 -21.50 -0.83
N VAL A 40 -2.25 -21.67 0.22
CA VAL A 40 -1.12 -20.78 0.57
C VAL A 40 -1.50 -19.29 0.66
N LEU A 41 -0.57 -18.36 0.85
CA LEU A 41 -0.87 -16.91 0.88
C LEU A 41 -0.76 -16.29 -0.52
N GLU A 42 -1.69 -15.41 -0.86
CA GLU A 42 -1.70 -14.59 -2.09
C GLU A 42 -0.80 -13.36 -1.92
N ALA A 43 0.09 -13.10 -2.88
CA ALA A 43 0.99 -11.95 -2.81
C ALA A 43 1.33 -11.36 -4.19
N MET A 44 1.82 -10.13 -4.16
CA MET A 44 2.37 -9.40 -5.28
C MET A 44 3.71 -8.79 -4.85
N LEU A 45 4.76 -9.11 -5.61
CA LEU A 45 6.07 -8.47 -5.49
C LEU A 45 6.18 -7.37 -6.54
N LEU A 46 6.58 -6.18 -6.10
CA LEU A 46 6.85 -5.03 -6.95
C LEU A 46 8.26 -4.52 -6.67
N ARG A 47 9.11 -4.43 -7.69
CA ARG A 47 10.47 -3.92 -7.51
C ARG A 47 10.91 -3.08 -8.71
N PRO A 48 11.90 -2.18 -8.54
CA PRO A 48 12.50 -1.50 -9.67
C PRO A 48 13.13 -2.48 -10.65
N SER A 49 13.05 -2.16 -11.94
CA SER A 49 13.74 -2.88 -13.01
C SER A 49 15.24 -2.65 -12.89
N GLY A 50 15.95 -3.72 -12.54
CA GLY A 50 17.39 -3.73 -12.35
C GLY A 50 17.84 -5.09 -11.84
N THR A 51 19.15 -5.34 -11.88
CA THR A 51 19.75 -6.63 -11.53
C THR A 51 20.24 -6.71 -10.08
N ARG A 52 20.14 -5.60 -9.32
CA ARG A 52 20.56 -5.58 -7.92
C ARG A 52 19.54 -6.28 -7.01
N ARG A 53 20.02 -6.70 -5.84
CA ARG A 53 19.18 -7.17 -4.74
C ARG A 53 18.66 -5.96 -3.95
N TYR A 54 17.35 -5.85 -3.73
CA TYR A 54 16.74 -4.71 -3.04
C TYR A 54 16.29 -5.10 -1.62
N PRO A 55 16.46 -4.22 -0.61
CA PRO A 55 15.87 -4.46 0.71
C PRO A 55 14.34 -4.61 0.61
N LEU A 56 13.79 -5.53 1.39
CA LEU A 56 12.35 -5.80 1.43
C LEU A 56 11.59 -4.65 2.12
N ALA A 57 10.50 -4.20 1.50
CA ALA A 57 9.42 -3.50 2.20
C ALA A 57 8.18 -4.39 2.20
N LEU A 58 7.74 -4.83 3.39
CA LEU A 58 6.55 -5.66 3.53
C LEU A 58 5.33 -4.77 3.82
N ILE A 59 4.31 -4.80 2.97
CA ILE A 59 3.07 -4.04 3.18
C ILE A 59 1.97 -4.97 3.69
N SER A 60 1.41 -4.64 4.86
CA SER A 60 0.32 -5.36 5.50
C SER A 60 -0.98 -4.54 5.49
N HIS A 61 -2.05 -5.15 4.98
CA HIS A 61 -3.36 -4.50 4.81
C HIS A 61 -4.18 -4.37 6.11
N GLY A 62 -5.23 -3.54 6.09
CA GLY A 62 -6.20 -3.45 7.18
C GLY A 62 -7.18 -4.63 7.26
N THR A 63 -8.08 -4.60 8.24
CA THR A 63 -9.20 -5.53 8.34
C THR A 63 -10.50 -4.72 8.14
N PRO A 64 -11.36 -5.04 7.15
CA PRO A 64 -12.66 -4.40 7.05
C PRO A 64 -13.52 -4.77 8.26
N ARG A 65 -14.44 -3.87 8.65
CA ARG A 65 -15.40 -4.13 9.75
C ARG A 65 -16.28 -5.34 9.43
N GLU A 66 -16.73 -5.42 8.18
CA GLU A 66 -17.56 -6.53 7.69
C GLU A 66 -16.69 -7.69 7.21
N GLY A 67 -16.92 -8.88 7.77
CA GLY A 67 -16.13 -10.08 7.45
C GLY A 67 -16.22 -10.50 5.97
N MET A 68 -17.37 -10.29 5.33
CA MET A 68 -17.60 -10.62 3.91
C MET A 68 -16.73 -9.78 2.98
N ALA A 69 -16.39 -8.55 3.37
CA ALA A 69 -15.54 -7.65 2.59
C ALA A 69 -14.07 -8.09 2.54
N ARG A 70 -13.67 -9.16 3.26
CA ARG A 70 -12.32 -9.74 3.17
C ARG A 70 -12.08 -10.55 1.90
N ALA A 71 -13.08 -11.29 1.43
CA ALA A 71 -12.95 -12.15 0.24
C ALA A 71 -12.57 -11.39 -1.05
N PRO A 72 -13.14 -10.20 -1.35
CA PRO A 72 -12.78 -9.45 -2.55
C PRO A 72 -11.45 -8.68 -2.44
N MET A 73 -10.76 -8.69 -1.28
CA MET A 73 -9.47 -8.02 -1.14
C MET A 73 -8.39 -8.65 -2.02
N SER A 74 -7.42 -7.85 -2.46
CA SER A 74 -6.28 -8.33 -3.26
C SER A 74 -5.00 -7.54 -2.90
N PRO A 75 -3.81 -8.07 -3.20
CA PRO A 75 -2.55 -7.34 -3.08
C PRO A 75 -2.51 -6.04 -3.90
N TYR A 76 -3.25 -6.00 -5.01
CA TYR A 76 -3.31 -4.84 -5.90
C TYR A 76 -3.97 -3.61 -5.27
N GLY A 77 -4.75 -3.80 -4.18
CA GLY A 77 -5.35 -2.71 -3.42
C GLY A 77 -4.33 -1.74 -2.81
N SER A 78 -3.08 -2.18 -2.63
CA SER A 78 -1.97 -1.35 -2.13
C SER A 78 -0.91 -1.06 -3.19
N TYR A 79 -1.18 -1.27 -4.47
CA TYR A 79 -0.18 -1.11 -5.54
C TYR A 79 0.41 0.30 -5.60
N ARG A 80 -0.40 1.35 -5.47
CA ARG A 80 0.09 2.74 -5.54
C ARG A 80 1.02 3.08 -4.38
N GLN A 81 0.73 2.57 -3.19
CA GLN A 81 1.59 2.70 -2.03
C GLN A 81 2.84 1.86 -2.20
N ALA A 82 2.74 0.66 -2.78
CA ALA A 82 3.89 -0.16 -3.11
C ALA A 82 4.84 0.53 -4.09
N LEU A 83 4.32 1.24 -5.10
CA LEU A 83 5.14 2.06 -6.01
C LEU A 83 5.96 3.11 -5.25
N GLU A 84 5.40 3.76 -4.23
CA GLU A 84 6.13 4.74 -3.43
C GLU A 84 7.32 4.14 -2.68
N PHE A 85 7.21 2.92 -2.16
CA PHE A 85 8.36 2.25 -1.56
C PHE A 85 9.32 1.70 -2.62
N ALA A 86 8.81 1.19 -3.74
CA ALA A 86 9.64 0.66 -4.82
C ALA A 86 10.54 1.77 -5.41
N ARG A 87 9.98 2.95 -5.68
CA ARG A 87 10.74 4.11 -6.19
C ARG A 87 11.78 4.65 -5.20
N ARG A 88 11.66 4.30 -3.92
CA ARG A 88 12.64 4.55 -2.85
C ARG A 88 13.66 3.42 -2.70
N GLY A 89 13.70 2.49 -3.66
CA GLY A 89 14.75 1.48 -3.75
C GLY A 89 14.48 0.21 -2.96
N PHE A 90 13.21 -0.10 -2.66
CA PHE A 90 12.81 -1.36 -2.02
C PHE A 90 12.25 -2.36 -3.03
N ALA A 91 12.41 -3.65 -2.76
CA ALA A 91 11.52 -4.67 -3.30
C ALA A 91 10.32 -4.79 -2.37
N VAL A 92 9.13 -4.55 -2.88
CA VAL A 92 7.92 -4.39 -2.08
C VAL A 92 7.04 -5.61 -2.21
N LEU A 93 6.83 -6.32 -1.11
CA LEU A 93 5.89 -7.43 -1.05
C LEU A 93 4.60 -6.95 -0.42
N VAL A 94 3.52 -6.95 -1.19
CA VAL A 94 2.16 -6.85 -0.67
C VAL A 94 1.58 -8.25 -0.64
N PHE A 95 1.04 -8.67 0.50
CA PHE A 95 0.47 -10.00 0.63
C PHE A 95 -0.85 -9.94 1.39
N MET A 96 -1.75 -10.87 1.08
CA MET A 96 -2.96 -11.09 1.85
C MET A 96 -2.64 -12.06 2.99
N ARG A 97 -3.01 -11.69 4.21
CA ARG A 97 -2.90 -12.58 5.38
C ARG A 97 -3.89 -13.74 5.25
N ARG A 98 -3.73 -14.82 6.03
CA ARG A 98 -4.60 -15.99 5.92
C ARG A 98 -6.07 -15.63 6.16
N GLY A 99 -6.98 -16.21 5.38
CA GLY A 99 -8.40 -15.88 5.42
C GLY A 99 -8.79 -14.53 4.79
N TYR A 100 -7.89 -13.90 4.02
CA TYR A 100 -8.14 -12.72 3.20
C TYR A 100 -7.91 -12.99 1.73
N GLY A 101 -8.66 -12.28 0.88
CA GLY A 101 -8.50 -12.40 -0.57
C GLY A 101 -8.60 -13.85 -1.03
N ASP A 102 -7.63 -14.25 -1.85
CA ASP A 102 -7.49 -15.62 -2.34
C ASP A 102 -6.45 -16.43 -1.54
N SER A 103 -6.03 -15.90 -0.37
CA SER A 103 -5.21 -16.67 0.56
C SER A 103 -6.03 -17.77 1.21
N GLY A 104 -5.37 -18.91 1.43
CA GLY A 104 -5.92 -20.00 2.19
C GLY A 104 -6.02 -19.73 3.69
N GLY A 105 -6.36 -20.78 4.43
CA GLY A 105 -6.55 -20.73 5.88
C GLY A 105 -7.84 -20.05 6.31
N GLN A 106 -8.12 -20.15 7.62
CA GLN A 106 -9.22 -19.43 8.25
C GLN A 106 -8.74 -18.08 8.76
N TYR A 107 -9.67 -17.13 8.89
CA TYR A 107 -9.38 -15.86 9.54
C TYR A 107 -8.93 -16.07 11.00
N ALA A 108 -7.65 -15.83 11.28
CA ALA A 108 -7.02 -16.14 12.57
C ALA A 108 -7.03 -14.97 13.56
N GLU A 109 -7.23 -13.74 13.07
CA GLU A 109 -7.03 -12.54 13.87
C GLU A 109 -8.27 -12.18 14.71
N SER A 110 -9.16 -13.10 15.08
CA SER A 110 -10.26 -12.74 15.99
C SER A 110 -9.73 -12.37 17.37
N SER A 111 -10.14 -11.21 17.91
CA SER A 111 -9.81 -10.80 19.28
C SER A 111 -10.91 -11.14 20.30
N GLY A 112 -11.91 -11.94 19.92
CA GLY A 112 -13.01 -12.34 20.82
C GLY A 112 -14.16 -11.31 20.90
N PRO A 113 -15.01 -11.39 21.94
CA PRO A 113 -16.14 -10.48 22.15
C PRO A 113 -15.68 -9.06 22.58
N CYS A 114 -16.59 -8.07 22.52
CA CYS A 114 -16.24 -6.66 22.71
C CYS A 114 -15.81 -6.34 24.14
N GLU A 115 -16.36 -7.06 25.11
CA GLU A 115 -16.19 -6.89 26.56
C GLU A 115 -14.90 -7.49 27.08
N ARG A 116 -14.23 -8.35 26.28
CA ARG A 116 -13.00 -9.04 26.68
C ARG A 116 -12.12 -9.30 25.47
N ARG A 117 -11.49 -8.22 24.97
CA ARG A 117 -10.67 -8.28 23.75
C ARG A 117 -9.28 -8.84 24.04
N ASP A 118 -8.90 -9.90 23.33
CA ASP A 118 -7.52 -10.39 23.26
C ASP A 118 -6.82 -9.83 22.01
N TYR A 119 -6.42 -8.56 22.10
CA TYR A 119 -5.67 -7.90 21.03
C TYR A 119 -4.27 -8.48 20.84
N MET A 120 -3.67 -9.03 21.90
CA MET A 120 -2.34 -9.64 21.81
C MET A 120 -2.36 -10.95 21.03
N ARG A 121 -3.43 -11.75 21.10
CA ARG A 121 -3.62 -12.88 20.19
C ARG A 121 -3.68 -12.42 18.74
N ALA A 122 -4.54 -11.44 18.44
CA ALA A 122 -4.61 -10.90 17.08
C ALA A 122 -3.27 -10.37 16.57
N ALA A 123 -2.51 -9.67 17.41
CA ALA A 123 -1.16 -9.18 17.10
C ALA A 123 -0.21 -10.32 16.73
N ARG A 124 -0.18 -11.40 17.53
CA ARG A 124 0.66 -12.59 17.28
C ARG A 124 0.29 -13.30 15.98
N GLU A 125 -1.01 -13.52 15.74
CA GLU A 125 -1.48 -14.18 14.51
C GLU A 125 -1.12 -13.35 13.27
N SER A 126 -1.30 -12.02 13.34
CA SER A 126 -0.92 -11.11 12.25
C SER A 126 0.60 -11.17 12.00
N ALA A 127 1.41 -11.06 13.06
CA ALA A 127 2.86 -11.08 12.95
C ALA A 127 3.38 -12.44 12.46
N SER A 128 2.70 -13.55 12.75
CA SER A 128 3.02 -14.88 12.21
C SER A 128 2.91 -14.91 10.69
N ASP A 129 1.82 -14.37 10.14
CA ASP A 129 1.62 -14.28 8.69
C ASP A 129 2.68 -13.36 8.03
N LEU A 130 3.05 -12.25 8.69
CA LEU A 130 4.14 -11.37 8.24
C LEU A 130 5.48 -12.11 8.21
N ARG A 131 5.80 -12.94 9.22
CA ARG A 131 7.04 -13.73 9.25
C ARG A 131 7.07 -14.77 8.13
N ALA A 132 5.96 -15.43 7.83
CA ALA A 132 5.88 -16.37 6.71
C ALA A 132 6.18 -15.67 5.37
N ALA A 133 5.62 -14.48 5.17
CA ALA A 133 5.89 -13.67 3.99
C ALA A 133 7.37 -13.24 3.87
N ILE A 134 8.00 -12.86 4.99
CA ILE A 134 9.44 -12.52 5.03
C ILE A 134 10.31 -13.73 4.73
N GLU A 135 10.01 -14.89 5.35
CA GLU A 135 10.79 -16.12 5.18
C GLU A 135 10.81 -16.55 3.71
N ALA A 136 9.67 -16.48 3.02
CA ALA A 136 9.58 -16.81 1.60
C ALA A 136 10.48 -15.95 0.70
N MET A 137 10.86 -14.74 1.15
CA MET A 137 11.74 -13.84 0.40
C MET A 137 13.22 -14.08 0.64
N ARG A 138 13.62 -14.86 1.66
CA ARG A 138 15.03 -15.05 2.03
C ARG A 138 15.89 -15.69 0.95
N SER A 139 15.31 -16.62 0.17
CA SER A 139 16.03 -17.36 -0.87
C SER A 139 16.08 -16.62 -2.21
N ARG A 140 15.38 -15.49 -2.35
CA ARG A 140 15.30 -14.77 -3.62
C ARG A 140 16.62 -14.07 -3.96
N ALA A 141 17.01 -14.14 -5.23
CA ALA A 141 18.22 -13.49 -5.71
C ALA A 141 18.10 -11.96 -5.76
N ASP A 142 16.89 -11.46 -6.01
CA ASP A 142 16.53 -10.06 -6.25
C ASP A 142 16.00 -9.32 -5.00
N VAL A 143 15.81 -10.02 -3.87
CA VAL A 143 15.33 -9.45 -2.60
C VAL A 143 16.32 -9.70 -1.46
N SER A 144 16.53 -8.70 -0.60
CA SER A 144 17.29 -8.80 0.65
C SER A 144 16.34 -8.64 1.83
N THR A 145 16.34 -9.62 2.75
CA THR A 145 15.67 -9.46 4.05
C THR A 145 16.54 -8.73 5.08
N ASN A 146 17.79 -8.40 4.73
CA ASN A 146 18.63 -7.51 5.53
C ASN A 146 18.36 -6.06 5.13
N GLY A 147 18.13 -5.19 6.12
CA GLY A 147 17.73 -3.81 5.89
C GLY A 147 16.24 -3.66 5.53
N MET A 148 15.41 -4.64 5.90
CA MET A 148 14.00 -4.65 5.54
C MET A 148 13.16 -3.75 6.44
N ILE A 149 12.03 -3.28 5.90
CA ILE A 149 11.03 -2.51 6.64
C ILE A 149 9.67 -3.21 6.63
N ALA A 150 8.92 -3.04 7.71
CA ALA A 150 7.50 -3.42 7.78
C ALA A 150 6.63 -2.18 7.68
N VAL A 151 5.62 -2.20 6.83
CA VAL A 151 4.67 -1.10 6.63
C VAL A 151 3.28 -1.67 6.77
N GLY A 152 2.41 -1.00 7.52
CA GLY A 152 1.04 -1.47 7.64
C GLY A 152 0.04 -0.37 7.89
N VAL A 153 -1.21 -0.65 7.51
CA VAL A 153 -2.34 0.25 7.74
C VAL A 153 -3.41 -0.43 8.60
N SER A 154 -4.04 0.29 9.52
CA SER A 154 -5.15 -0.24 10.33
C SER A 154 -4.74 -1.50 11.10
N ALA A 155 -5.42 -2.63 10.93
CA ALA A 155 -4.98 -3.90 11.50
C ALA A 155 -3.53 -4.29 11.11
N GLY A 156 -3.08 -3.99 9.88
CA GLY A 156 -1.69 -4.17 9.47
C GLY A 156 -0.74 -3.16 10.12
N GLY A 157 -1.23 -1.96 10.43
CA GLY A 157 -0.52 -0.94 11.20
C GLY A 157 -0.34 -1.34 12.66
N PHE A 158 -1.27 -2.13 13.22
CA PHE A 158 -1.11 -2.79 14.52
C PHE A 158 -0.17 -4.00 14.45
N ALA A 159 -0.20 -4.76 13.35
CA ALA A 159 0.69 -5.91 13.12
C ALA A 159 2.17 -5.50 12.98
N SER A 160 2.46 -4.28 12.51
CA SER A 160 3.84 -3.82 12.29
C SER A 160 4.60 -3.63 13.62
N PRO A 161 4.07 -2.90 14.63
CA PRO A 161 4.61 -2.91 15.99
C PRO A 161 4.61 -4.29 16.66
N ALA A 162 3.69 -5.18 16.28
CA ALA A 162 3.71 -6.56 16.78
C ALA A 162 4.92 -7.34 16.27
N LEU A 163 5.29 -7.12 15.01
CA LEU A 163 6.51 -7.69 14.42
C LEU A 163 7.77 -7.09 15.05
N THR A 164 7.80 -5.78 15.34
CA THR A 164 8.98 -5.14 15.95
C THR A 164 9.23 -5.56 17.39
N ALA A 165 8.21 -6.03 18.11
CA ALA A 165 8.33 -6.53 19.46
C ALA A 165 9.08 -7.88 19.54
N ASP A 166 9.12 -8.65 18.46
CA ASP A 166 9.92 -9.86 18.31
C ASP A 166 10.46 -9.92 16.86
N PRO A 167 11.46 -9.06 16.55
CA PRO A 167 11.82 -8.72 15.18
C PRO A 167 12.58 -9.88 14.51
N PRO A 168 12.18 -10.31 13.29
CA PRO A 168 12.99 -11.24 12.53
C PRO A 168 14.35 -10.60 12.17
N PRO A 169 15.42 -11.41 12.03
CA PRO A 169 16.74 -10.90 11.66
C PRO A 169 16.68 -10.07 10.38
N GLY A 170 17.25 -8.86 10.42
CA GLY A 170 17.30 -7.95 9.30
C GLY A 170 16.21 -6.87 9.26
N LEU A 171 15.18 -6.94 10.13
CA LEU A 171 14.20 -5.86 10.29
C LEU A 171 14.86 -4.64 10.95
N VAL A 172 14.82 -3.49 10.26
CA VAL A 172 15.51 -2.27 10.71
C VAL A 172 14.59 -1.09 10.99
N ALA A 173 13.37 -1.08 10.44
CA ALA A 173 12.38 -0.07 10.74
C ALA A 173 10.94 -0.58 10.50
N ALA A 174 9.97 0.09 11.08
CA ALA A 174 8.56 -0.12 10.77
C ALA A 174 7.79 1.20 10.58
N ILE A 175 6.70 1.18 9.81
CA ILE A 175 5.82 2.31 9.57
C ILE A 175 4.38 1.88 9.82
N ASN A 176 3.76 2.48 10.82
CA ASN A 176 2.40 2.25 11.27
C ASN A 176 1.50 3.40 10.80
N PHE A 177 0.67 3.15 9.79
CA PHE A 177 -0.38 4.07 9.36
C PHE A 177 -1.70 3.71 10.05
N ALA A 178 -2.29 4.65 10.78
CA ALA A 178 -3.63 4.51 11.36
C ALA A 178 -3.84 3.17 12.09
N GLY A 179 -2.81 2.66 12.78
CA GLY A 179 -2.80 1.30 13.31
C GLY A 179 -3.66 1.11 14.54
N GLY A 180 -4.39 0.01 14.56
CA GLY A 180 -5.21 -0.37 15.69
C GLY A 180 -6.08 -1.58 15.35
N ARG A 181 -7.01 -1.91 16.26
CA ARG A 181 -7.95 -3.02 16.09
C ARG A 181 -9.24 -2.75 16.86
N GLY A 182 -10.32 -3.44 16.48
CA GLY A 182 -11.55 -3.47 17.27
C GLY A 182 -12.57 -2.36 17.00
N SER A 183 -12.34 -1.52 15.98
CA SER A 183 -13.36 -0.58 15.52
C SER A 183 -14.59 -1.33 15.01
N ARG A 184 -15.77 -0.98 15.52
CA ARG A 184 -17.07 -1.53 15.09
C ARG A 184 -17.89 -0.53 14.27
N ALA A 185 -17.78 0.74 14.63
CA ALA A 185 -18.44 1.85 13.99
C ALA A 185 -17.55 3.10 14.09
N SER A 186 -18.01 4.20 13.49
CA SER A 186 -17.29 5.47 13.54
C SER A 186 -17.07 5.91 14.99
N ASN A 187 -15.81 6.15 15.35
CA ASN A 187 -15.37 6.54 16.70
C ASN A 187 -15.74 5.55 17.80
N GLU A 188 -15.91 4.28 17.43
CA GLU A 188 -16.32 3.24 18.38
C GLU A 188 -15.38 2.04 18.29
N VAL A 189 -14.56 1.87 19.33
CA VAL A 189 -13.57 0.79 19.46
C VAL A 189 -13.90 -0.04 20.69
N CYS A 190 -14.00 -1.36 20.51
CA CYS A 190 -14.18 -2.27 21.65
C CYS A 190 -12.98 -2.22 22.60
N ASP A 191 -13.23 -2.15 23.90
CA ASP A 191 -12.20 -2.33 24.94
C ASP A 191 -10.90 -1.55 24.63
N GLU A 192 -11.02 -0.23 24.51
CA GLU A 192 -9.90 0.64 24.18
C GLU A 192 -8.73 0.46 25.14
N ASP A 193 -9.00 0.25 26.42
CA ASP A 193 -7.95 0.06 27.43
C ASP A 193 -7.17 -1.24 27.19
N ALA A 194 -7.82 -2.32 26.73
CA ALA A 194 -7.08 -3.51 26.29
C ALA A 194 -6.21 -3.22 25.08
N LEU A 195 -6.66 -2.37 24.15
CA LEU A 195 -5.85 -1.99 23.00
C LEU A 195 -4.62 -1.18 23.43
N VAL A 196 -4.80 -0.21 24.33
CA VAL A 196 -3.68 0.56 24.94
C VAL A 196 -2.72 -0.37 25.67
N ARG A 197 -3.23 -1.32 26.48
CA ARG A 197 -2.40 -2.33 27.15
C ARG A 197 -1.64 -3.24 26.17
N ALA A 198 -2.25 -3.57 25.03
CA ALA A 198 -1.59 -4.34 23.99
C ALA A 198 -0.41 -3.57 23.39
N PHE A 199 -0.60 -2.30 23.01
CA PHE A 199 0.50 -1.45 22.54
C PHE A 199 1.59 -1.27 23.61
N ALA A 200 1.22 -1.08 24.88
CA ALA A 200 2.21 -1.04 25.97
C ALA A 200 2.99 -2.35 26.08
N THR A 201 2.32 -3.50 25.92
CA THR A 201 2.97 -4.81 25.94
C THR A 201 3.96 -4.97 24.79
N LEU A 202 3.60 -4.53 23.57
CA LEU A 202 4.49 -4.54 22.41
C LEU A 202 5.70 -3.61 22.59
N GLY A 203 5.50 -2.46 23.24
CA GLY A 203 6.56 -1.48 23.53
C GLY A 203 7.67 -2.05 24.44
N ARG A 204 7.36 -3.00 25.31
CA ARG A 204 8.33 -3.60 26.25
C ARG A 204 9.54 -4.20 25.57
N THR A 205 9.37 -4.78 24.38
CA THR A 205 10.46 -5.46 23.65
C THR A 205 10.75 -4.84 22.29
N SER A 206 9.89 -3.96 21.79
CA SER A 206 10.13 -3.27 20.52
C SER A 206 11.26 -2.25 20.63
N ARG A 207 12.42 -2.56 20.04
CA ARG A 207 13.58 -1.65 19.94
C ARG A 207 13.86 -1.15 18.52
N ILE A 208 13.11 -1.67 17.56
CA ILE A 208 13.16 -1.21 16.17
C ILE A 208 12.50 0.17 16.07
N PRO A 209 13.16 1.17 15.44
CA PRO A 209 12.56 2.47 15.14
C PRO A 209 11.24 2.31 14.37
N THR A 210 10.19 2.96 14.86
CA THR A 210 8.87 2.92 14.22
C THR A 210 8.34 4.32 13.96
N LEU A 211 7.83 4.59 12.76
CA LEU A 211 7.09 5.81 12.44
C LEU A 211 5.60 5.55 12.58
N TRP A 212 4.88 6.40 13.32
CA TRP A 212 3.44 6.34 13.51
C TRP A 212 2.79 7.54 12.83
N ILE A 213 1.93 7.28 11.84
CA ILE A 213 1.23 8.30 11.06
C ILE A 213 -0.27 8.11 11.25
N TYR A 214 -0.91 9.11 11.85
CA TYR A 214 -2.36 9.14 12.11
C TYR A 214 -2.92 10.50 11.67
N ALA A 215 -4.22 10.57 11.38
CA ALA A 215 -4.89 11.82 11.00
C ALA A 215 -5.97 12.18 12.03
N GLN A 216 -6.14 13.47 12.29
CA GLN A 216 -7.02 13.97 13.35
C GLN A 216 -8.51 13.60 13.17
N ASN A 217 -8.96 13.38 11.93
CA ASN A 217 -10.33 12.98 11.60
C ASN A 217 -10.49 11.47 11.32
N ASP A 218 -9.56 10.62 11.78
CA ASP A 218 -9.68 9.16 11.68
C ASP A 218 -10.89 8.67 12.51
N ARG A 219 -11.86 8.05 11.83
CA ARG A 219 -13.11 7.54 12.44
C ARG A 219 -13.01 6.09 12.91
N PHE A 220 -11.84 5.46 12.82
CA PHE A 220 -11.57 4.13 13.38
C PHE A 220 -10.84 4.25 14.70
N PHE A 221 -9.81 5.10 14.76
CA PHE A 221 -8.98 5.31 15.94
C PHE A 221 -8.80 6.81 16.18
N GLY A 222 -9.68 7.37 17.01
CA GLY A 222 -9.69 8.81 17.30
C GLY A 222 -8.40 9.30 17.97
N PRO A 223 -8.09 10.60 17.89
CA PRO A 223 -6.81 11.17 18.30
C PRO A 223 -6.49 10.93 19.79
N GLU A 224 -7.49 10.92 20.66
CA GLU A 224 -7.28 10.64 22.08
C GLU A 224 -6.83 9.19 22.32
N LEU A 225 -7.52 8.22 21.74
CA LEU A 225 -7.12 6.81 21.79
C LEU A 225 -5.70 6.63 21.26
N VAL A 226 -5.37 7.24 20.12
CA VAL A 226 -4.04 7.17 19.51
C VAL A 226 -2.95 7.71 20.43
N ARG A 227 -3.18 8.85 21.10
CA ARG A 227 -2.23 9.39 22.09
C ARG A 227 -2.01 8.43 23.25
N ARG A 228 -3.08 7.80 23.77
CA ARG A 228 -2.96 6.76 24.82
C ARG A 228 -2.19 5.54 24.34
N MET A 229 -2.46 5.05 23.13
CA MET A 229 -1.71 3.93 22.53
C MET A 229 -0.23 4.25 22.36
N TYR A 230 0.08 5.45 21.84
CA TYR A 230 1.45 5.92 21.66
C TYR A 230 2.17 6.05 23.00
N ALA A 231 1.57 6.73 23.98
CA ALA A 231 2.13 6.88 25.33
C ALA A 231 2.35 5.53 26.02
N GLY A 232 1.42 4.58 25.87
CA GLY A 232 1.57 3.22 26.37
C GLY A 232 2.77 2.50 25.73
N PHE A 233 2.88 2.56 24.40
CA PHE A 233 3.98 1.94 23.65
C PHE A 233 5.34 2.53 24.02
N THR A 234 5.48 3.86 23.99
CA THR A 234 6.78 4.52 24.27
C THR A 234 7.13 4.52 25.75
N GLY A 235 6.16 4.69 26.64
CA GLY A 235 6.35 4.62 28.09
C GLY A 235 6.82 3.24 28.56
N ALA A 236 6.54 2.18 27.79
CA ALA A 236 7.04 0.83 28.04
C ALA A 236 8.44 0.56 27.43
N GLY A 237 9.07 1.54 26.78
CA GLY A 237 10.39 1.43 26.15
C GLY A 237 10.36 1.24 24.62
N GLY A 238 9.18 1.32 24.00
CA GLY A 238 9.04 1.29 22.55
C GLY A 238 9.64 2.54 21.89
N ARG A 239 10.29 2.38 20.73
CA ARG A 239 10.82 3.50 19.95
C ARG A 239 9.87 3.89 18.84
N ALA A 240 9.14 4.99 19.02
CA ALA A 240 8.24 5.51 18.01
C ALA A 240 8.39 7.02 17.82
N GLN A 241 8.36 7.47 16.56
CA GLN A 241 8.11 8.86 16.18
C GLN A 241 6.62 8.98 15.83
N PHE A 242 5.92 9.92 16.46
CA PHE A 242 4.50 10.16 16.19
C PHE A 242 4.30 11.39 15.31
N VAL A 243 3.49 11.25 14.27
CA VAL A 243 3.08 12.33 13.37
C VAL A 243 1.56 12.38 13.33
N ASP A 244 1.03 13.50 13.83
CA ASP A 244 -0.39 13.82 13.87
C ASP A 244 -0.75 14.70 12.65
N PHE A 245 -1.24 14.07 11.58
CA PHE A 245 -1.63 14.77 10.36
C PHE A 245 -2.94 15.56 10.55
N PRO A 246 -3.06 16.72 9.89
CA PRO A 246 -4.35 17.40 9.77
C PRO A 246 -5.43 16.49 9.15
N PRO A 247 -6.72 16.87 9.29
CA PRO A 247 -7.81 16.13 8.68
C PRO A 247 -7.60 15.86 7.18
N HIS A 248 -7.89 14.63 6.74
CA HIS A 248 -7.82 14.25 5.34
C HIS A 248 -9.15 13.63 4.88
N GLY A 249 -9.71 14.18 3.80
CA GLY A 249 -11.00 13.76 3.27
C GLY A 249 -12.10 13.78 4.34
N GLU A 250 -13.09 12.90 4.19
CA GLU A 250 -14.16 12.73 5.19
C GLU A 250 -13.71 11.89 6.40
N ASP A 251 -12.75 11.00 6.20
CA ASP A 251 -12.22 10.07 7.18
C ASP A 251 -10.71 9.89 6.98
N GLY A 252 -9.95 10.35 7.98
CA GLY A 252 -8.50 10.34 7.98
C GLY A 252 -7.88 8.93 7.95
N HIS A 253 -8.67 7.90 8.24
CA HIS A 253 -8.22 6.50 8.19
C HIS A 253 -7.69 6.09 6.81
N PHE A 254 -8.16 6.76 5.75
CA PHE A 254 -7.76 6.50 4.38
C PHE A 254 -6.54 7.32 3.91
N LEU A 255 -5.86 8.04 4.81
CA LEU A 255 -4.66 8.83 4.48
C LEU A 255 -3.61 7.99 3.74
N PHE A 256 -3.39 6.73 4.14
CA PHE A 256 -2.41 5.86 3.47
C PHE A 256 -2.72 5.63 1.98
N SER A 257 -4.01 5.49 1.61
CA SER A 257 -4.43 5.15 0.24
C SER A 257 -4.88 6.33 -0.61
N ARG A 258 -5.34 7.41 0.02
CA ARG A 258 -5.90 8.59 -0.64
C ARG A 258 -5.06 9.85 -0.45
N GLY A 259 -4.18 9.87 0.54
CA GLY A 259 -3.28 10.98 0.86
C GLY A 259 -1.82 10.72 0.51
N ILE A 260 -1.53 9.89 -0.50
CA ILE A 260 -0.15 9.52 -0.87
C ILE A 260 0.80 10.72 -0.99
N PRO A 261 0.47 11.80 -1.73
CA PRO A 261 1.35 12.96 -1.82
C PRO A 261 1.58 13.68 -0.48
N LEU A 262 0.72 13.50 0.52
CA LEU A 262 0.81 14.18 1.81
C LEU A 262 1.81 13.51 2.75
N TRP A 263 1.85 12.17 2.77
CA TRP A 263 2.69 11.44 3.74
C TRP A 263 4.08 11.08 3.22
N THR A 264 4.31 11.15 1.91
CA THR A 264 5.57 10.71 1.29
C THR A 264 6.79 11.45 1.81
N SER A 265 6.70 12.78 2.01
CA SER A 265 7.80 13.58 2.57
C SER A 265 8.14 13.21 4.03
N THR A 266 7.12 12.89 4.84
CA THR A 266 7.31 12.39 6.21
C THR A 266 8.01 11.04 6.21
N VAL A 267 7.62 10.13 5.31
CA VAL A 267 8.29 8.84 5.14
C VAL A 267 9.73 9.03 4.65
N ASP A 268 9.98 9.97 3.74
CA ASP A 268 11.34 10.29 3.27
C ASP A 268 12.26 10.76 4.40
N GLY A 269 11.74 11.62 5.28
CA GLY A 269 12.44 12.06 6.49
C GLY A 269 12.85 10.88 7.36
N PHE A 270 11.88 10.04 7.73
CA PHE A 270 12.13 8.89 8.58
C PHE A 270 13.10 7.88 7.96
N LEU A 271 12.94 7.54 6.68
CA LEU A 271 13.84 6.62 5.99
C LEU A 271 15.28 7.15 5.99
N ARG A 272 15.46 8.46 5.74
CA ARG A 272 16.79 9.10 5.80
C ARG A 272 17.41 9.02 7.19
N ASP A 273 16.63 9.28 8.24
CA ASP A 273 17.09 9.22 9.63
C ASP A 273 17.52 7.80 10.04
N GLN A 274 16.94 6.77 9.40
CA GLN A 274 17.32 5.37 9.62
C GLN A 274 18.39 4.87 8.64
N ASN A 275 18.95 5.73 7.78
CA ASN A 275 19.87 5.38 6.69
C ASN A 275 19.30 4.33 5.71
N LEU A 276 18.01 4.46 5.40
CA LEU A 276 17.26 3.56 4.51
C LEU A 276 16.82 4.26 3.23
N GLY A 277 16.53 3.44 2.22
CA GLY A 277 16.09 3.91 0.91
C GLY A 277 17.22 4.52 0.07
N THR A 278 16.84 5.18 -1.01
CA THR A 278 17.77 5.90 -1.91
C THR A 278 17.54 7.40 -1.84
N ARG A 279 18.62 8.19 -2.04
CA ARG A 279 18.52 9.64 -2.22
C ARG A 279 17.94 9.99 -3.59
N ASP A 280 18.27 9.20 -4.59
CA ASP A 280 17.77 9.35 -5.96
C ASP A 280 16.45 8.58 -6.09
N ILE A 281 15.35 9.23 -5.74
CA ILE A 281 14.01 8.65 -5.85
C ILE A 281 13.66 8.50 -7.33
N ALA A 282 13.40 7.26 -7.76
CA ALA A 282 13.03 6.98 -9.14
C ALA A 282 11.72 7.66 -9.54
N ALA A 283 11.53 7.90 -10.84
CA ALA A 283 10.30 8.45 -11.37
C ALA A 283 9.13 7.46 -11.21
N MET A 284 7.92 7.99 -11.07
CA MET A 284 6.71 7.18 -11.19
C MET A 284 6.56 6.67 -12.63
N PRO A 285 5.88 5.53 -12.84
CA PRO A 285 5.43 5.15 -14.18
C PRO A 285 4.61 6.29 -14.80
N ALA A 286 4.90 6.59 -16.07
CA ALA A 286 4.09 7.57 -16.80
C ALA A 286 2.66 7.01 -16.95
N PRO A 287 1.61 7.82 -16.72
CA PRO A 287 0.25 7.43 -17.06
C PRO A 287 0.14 7.09 -18.55
N SER A 288 -0.75 6.16 -18.90
CA SER A 288 -1.06 5.88 -20.31
C SER A 288 -1.75 7.08 -20.97
N SER A 289 -1.45 7.31 -22.24
CA SER A 289 -1.95 8.43 -23.04
C SER A 289 -3.28 8.11 -23.73
N ILE A 290 -4.14 7.32 -23.08
CA ILE A 290 -5.46 6.97 -23.63
C ILE A 290 -6.36 8.22 -23.60
N PRO A 291 -6.97 8.63 -24.71
CA PRO A 291 -7.89 9.77 -24.70
C PRO A 291 -9.16 9.43 -23.91
N PRO A 292 -9.84 10.41 -23.29
CA PRO A 292 -11.14 10.17 -22.69
C PRO A 292 -12.21 9.90 -23.76
N PRO A 293 -13.23 9.07 -23.47
CA PRO A 293 -14.39 8.92 -24.36
C PRO A 293 -15.08 10.27 -24.61
N SER A 294 -15.38 10.57 -25.87
CA SER A 294 -15.91 11.88 -26.30
C SER A 294 -17.28 12.21 -25.70
N GLN A 295 -18.06 11.20 -25.34
CA GLN A 295 -19.37 11.35 -24.69
C GLN A 295 -19.30 11.72 -23.21
N LEU A 296 -18.13 11.67 -22.57
CA LEU A 296 -17.99 12.02 -21.16
C LEU A 296 -18.05 13.53 -20.93
N ARG A 297 -18.91 13.93 -19.98
CA ARG A 297 -18.98 15.28 -19.40
C ARG A 297 -18.00 15.43 -18.22
N ASP A 298 -18.02 16.55 -17.51
CA ASP A 298 -17.05 16.85 -16.43
C ASP A 298 -16.87 15.74 -15.41
N LYS A 299 -17.98 15.21 -14.84
CA LYS A 299 -17.91 14.09 -13.88
C LYS A 299 -17.31 12.82 -14.50
N GLY A 300 -17.62 12.55 -15.76
CA GLY A 300 -17.05 11.44 -16.51
C GLY A 300 -15.56 11.62 -16.77
N ARG A 301 -15.14 12.81 -17.20
CA ARG A 301 -13.74 13.14 -17.44
C ARG A 301 -12.91 13.05 -16.15
N ALA A 302 -13.44 13.51 -15.03
CA ALA A 302 -12.82 13.32 -13.72
C ALA A 302 -12.69 11.83 -13.36
N GLY A 303 -13.76 11.05 -13.53
CA GLY A 303 -13.73 9.60 -13.30
C GLY A 303 -12.77 8.84 -14.23
N PHE A 304 -12.59 9.31 -15.47
CA PHE A 304 -11.61 8.76 -16.40
C PHE A 304 -10.18 9.09 -15.98
N ALA A 305 -9.92 10.31 -15.49
CA ALA A 305 -8.62 10.68 -14.91
C ALA A 305 -8.29 9.82 -13.66
N ASP A 306 -9.29 9.53 -12.83
CA ASP A 306 -9.15 8.60 -11.69
C ASP A 306 -8.79 7.18 -12.17
N TYR A 307 -9.42 6.71 -13.25
CA TYR A 307 -9.10 5.42 -13.88
C TYR A 307 -7.65 5.35 -14.37
N LEU A 308 -7.16 6.36 -15.10
CA LEU A 308 -5.78 6.41 -15.59
C LEU A 308 -4.76 6.34 -14.43
N SER A 309 -5.13 6.87 -13.27
CA SER A 309 -4.30 6.89 -12.06
C SER A 309 -4.57 5.72 -11.11
N ALA A 310 -5.44 4.78 -11.47
CA ALA A 310 -5.86 3.69 -10.60
C ALA A 310 -4.81 2.56 -10.54
N SER A 311 -4.94 1.64 -9.57
CA SER A 311 -4.11 0.43 -9.55
C SER A 311 -4.30 -0.43 -10.81
N PRO A 312 -3.34 -1.27 -11.19
CA PRO A 312 -3.44 -2.24 -12.27
C PRO A 312 -4.63 -3.18 -12.13
N HIS A 313 -4.88 -3.94 -13.19
CA HIS A 313 -6.07 -4.77 -13.34
C HIS A 313 -7.29 -3.87 -13.18
N ARG A 314 -7.39 -2.93 -14.12
CA ARG A 314 -8.41 -1.91 -14.19
C ARG A 314 -9.14 -1.95 -15.52
N ALA A 315 -10.40 -1.56 -15.50
CA ALA A 315 -11.18 -1.40 -16.71
C ALA A 315 -12.17 -0.25 -16.56
N PHE A 316 -12.42 0.43 -17.67
CA PHE A 316 -13.38 1.53 -17.77
C PHE A 316 -14.48 1.12 -18.75
N ALA A 317 -15.73 1.16 -18.28
CA ALA A 317 -16.92 0.93 -19.09
C ALA A 317 -17.72 2.22 -19.22
N VAL A 318 -18.31 2.44 -20.40
CA VAL A 318 -19.06 3.65 -20.73
C VAL A 318 -20.21 3.32 -21.68
N SER A 319 -21.34 3.99 -21.53
CA SER A 319 -22.47 3.93 -22.46
C SER A 319 -22.39 5.04 -23.53
N PRO A 320 -23.13 4.92 -24.64
CA PRO A 320 -23.25 6.00 -25.64
C PRO A 320 -23.73 7.33 -25.06
N LYS A 321 -24.52 7.31 -23.98
CA LYS A 321 -25.04 8.51 -23.30
C LYS A 321 -24.11 9.05 -22.20
N GLY A 322 -22.94 8.44 -22.01
CA GLY A 322 -21.92 8.88 -21.06
C GLY A 322 -22.12 8.42 -19.62
N ALA A 323 -23.00 7.46 -19.36
CA ALA A 323 -22.97 6.73 -18.09
C ALA A 323 -21.69 5.89 -18.05
N PHE A 324 -21.03 5.80 -16.90
CA PHE A 324 -19.74 5.13 -16.80
C PHE A 324 -19.54 4.49 -15.44
N ALA A 325 -18.65 3.50 -15.41
CA ALA A 325 -18.05 2.99 -14.19
C ALA A 325 -16.66 2.46 -14.49
N PHE A 326 -15.79 2.46 -13.48
CA PHE A 326 -14.52 1.76 -13.56
C PHE A 326 -14.30 0.90 -12.32
N ARG A 327 -13.48 -0.13 -12.48
CA ARG A 327 -12.96 -0.97 -11.39
C ARG A 327 -11.46 -1.11 -11.59
N SER A 328 -10.74 -1.27 -10.49
CA SER A 328 -9.28 -1.42 -10.45
C SER A 328 -8.88 -2.35 -9.30
N ALA A 329 -7.59 -2.66 -9.19
CA ALA A 329 -7.05 -3.51 -8.14
C ALA A 329 -7.70 -4.91 -8.08
N ARG A 330 -8.15 -5.42 -9.23
CA ARG A 330 -8.64 -6.81 -9.34
C ARG A 330 -7.48 -7.78 -9.48
N ARG A 331 -7.76 -9.08 -9.45
CA ARG A 331 -6.72 -10.09 -9.65
C ARG A 331 -6.34 -10.27 -11.11
N SER A 332 -7.21 -9.85 -12.03
CA SER A 332 -6.94 -9.88 -13.46
C SER A 332 -7.65 -8.76 -14.20
N ALA A 333 -7.13 -8.42 -15.39
CA ALA A 333 -7.79 -7.54 -16.35
C ALA A 333 -9.21 -8.01 -16.68
N ARG A 334 -9.44 -9.32 -16.79
CA ARG A 334 -10.76 -9.91 -17.04
C ARG A 334 -11.75 -9.63 -15.91
N GLU A 335 -11.35 -9.88 -14.67
CA GLU A 335 -12.19 -9.59 -13.49
C GLU A 335 -12.51 -8.08 -13.40
N ALA A 336 -11.54 -7.23 -13.74
CA ALA A 336 -11.76 -5.78 -13.79
C ALA A 336 -12.78 -5.40 -14.86
N ALA A 337 -12.67 -5.97 -16.06
CA ALA A 337 -13.59 -5.75 -17.17
C ALA A 337 -15.02 -6.17 -16.84
N GLU A 338 -15.20 -7.40 -16.32
CA GLU A 338 -16.50 -7.92 -15.88
C GLU A 338 -17.13 -7.02 -14.80
N ALA A 339 -16.34 -6.64 -13.80
CA ALA A 339 -16.83 -5.81 -12.70
C ALA A 339 -17.12 -4.36 -13.13
N ALA A 340 -16.37 -3.80 -14.07
CA ALA A 340 -16.61 -2.45 -14.62
C ALA A 340 -17.89 -2.43 -15.46
N LEU A 341 -18.10 -3.44 -16.31
CA LEU A 341 -19.33 -3.60 -17.08
C LEU A 341 -20.56 -3.75 -16.18
N ALA A 342 -20.50 -4.66 -15.20
CA ALA A 342 -21.59 -4.88 -14.25
C ALA A 342 -21.95 -3.59 -13.51
N ALA A 343 -20.95 -2.84 -13.03
CA ALA A 343 -21.17 -1.57 -12.34
C ALA A 343 -21.73 -0.47 -13.24
N CYS A 344 -21.34 -0.44 -14.52
CA CYS A 344 -21.87 0.53 -15.47
C CYS A 344 -23.32 0.19 -15.83
N ALA A 345 -23.64 -1.11 -15.94
CA ALA A 345 -24.97 -1.62 -16.27
C ALA A 345 -26.05 -1.21 -15.25
N GLU A 346 -25.67 -0.92 -14.01
CA GLU A 346 -26.56 -0.34 -12.99
C GLU A 346 -27.09 1.05 -13.39
N TYR A 347 -26.39 1.77 -14.26
CA TYR A 347 -26.75 3.12 -14.70
C TYR A 347 -27.23 3.17 -16.16
N ALA A 348 -26.76 2.27 -17.02
CA ALA A 348 -27.19 2.19 -18.42
C ALA A 348 -27.04 0.77 -18.99
N PRO A 349 -28.05 0.21 -19.68
CA PRO A 349 -28.03 -1.18 -20.15
C PRO A 349 -27.08 -1.43 -21.34
N ASP A 350 -26.63 -0.37 -22.01
CA ASP A 350 -25.83 -0.36 -23.24
C ASP A 350 -24.36 0.01 -22.99
N CYS A 351 -23.84 -0.25 -21.78
CA CYS A 351 -22.43 -0.04 -21.47
C CYS A 351 -21.52 -1.00 -22.23
N ALA A 352 -20.42 -0.48 -22.75
CA ALA A 352 -19.33 -1.25 -23.37
C ALA A 352 -17.99 -0.91 -22.70
N LEU A 353 -17.03 -1.84 -22.79
CA LEU A 353 -15.67 -1.57 -22.36
C LEU A 353 -15.02 -0.56 -23.31
N TYR A 354 -14.43 0.48 -22.73
CA TYR A 354 -13.65 1.47 -23.46
C TYR A 354 -12.15 1.21 -23.37
N ALA A 355 -11.67 0.90 -22.17
CA ALA A 355 -10.27 0.65 -21.92
C ALA A 355 -10.09 -0.43 -20.85
N VAL A 356 -9.04 -1.24 -21.01
CA VAL A 356 -8.59 -2.25 -20.06
C VAL A 356 -7.09 -2.03 -19.83
N ASP A 357 -6.72 -1.88 -18.57
CA ASP A 357 -5.41 -1.44 -18.10
C ASP A 357 -4.90 -0.17 -18.79
N ASP A 358 -4.00 -0.31 -19.75
CA ASP A 358 -3.35 0.80 -20.48
C ASP A 358 -3.68 0.77 -21.98
N HIS A 359 -4.72 0.03 -22.37
CA HIS A 359 -5.09 -0.19 -23.77
C HIS A 359 -6.56 0.11 -24.05
N LEU A 360 -6.83 0.74 -25.19
CA LEU A 360 -8.18 0.83 -25.76
C LEU A 360 -8.66 -0.55 -26.19
N THR A 361 -9.95 -0.80 -26.02
CA THR A 361 -10.59 -2.01 -26.56
C THR A 361 -10.85 -1.88 -28.06
N GLU A 362 -10.99 -3.00 -28.75
CA GLU A 362 -11.33 -3.03 -30.18
C GLU A 362 -12.65 -2.29 -30.49
N THR A 363 -13.62 -2.40 -29.59
CA THR A 363 -14.91 -1.69 -29.68
C THR A 363 -14.76 -0.17 -29.59
N ALA A 364 -13.78 0.35 -28.85
CA ALA A 364 -13.49 1.78 -28.79
C ALA A 364 -12.79 2.29 -30.07
N ASN A 365 -11.97 1.45 -30.70
CA ASN A 365 -11.29 1.77 -31.96
C ASN A 365 -12.24 1.78 -33.18
N ALA A 366 -13.38 1.09 -33.10
CA ALA A 366 -14.37 1.05 -34.19
C ALA A 366 -15.27 2.30 -34.24
N GLY A 367 -15.52 2.96 -33.11
CA GLY A 367 -16.37 4.17 -33.02
C GLY A 367 -15.62 5.50 -33.22
N SER A 368 -14.31 5.46 -33.47
CA SER A 368 -13.44 6.62 -33.68
C SER A 368 -12.97 6.79 -35.14
N ARG A 369 -13.44 5.92 -36.06
CA ARG A 369 -13.21 6.04 -37.50
C ARG A 369 -14.36 6.71 -38.21
#